data_AF-A0A6V8DSS7-F1
#
_entry.id   AF-A0A6V8DSS7-F1
#
_cell.length_a   1.000
_cell.length_b   1.000
_cell.length_c   1.000
_cell.angle_alpha   90.00
_cell.angle_beta   90.00
_cell.angle_gamma   90.00
#
_symmetry.space_group_name_H-M   'P 1'
#
loop_
_entity.id
_entity.type
_entity.pdbx_description
1 polymer ?
#
loop_
_entity_poly.entity_id
_entity_poly.type
_entity_poly.pdbx_seq_one_letter_code
_entity_poly.pdbx_strand_id
1 'polypeptide(L)'
;NQLSDDHLQGVSNGTVISRPDVKKGAHAIVKVVCSGRGATLVAFSEGGTVNKLLRQLVPGDIISWMGLTSPDGSIHLERLKLVSASPRNLSRPECCGNSMRSKGRGQGLQCDSCDAKTEKSWISEKWSPNGLELIDGWSQPSPSNRRHLSMPLEHGIPM
;
A
#
# COMPACT_ATOMS: atom_id res chain seq x y z
N ASN A 1 28.72 26.36 -9.64
CA ASN A 1 28.63 25.00 -9.07
C ASN A 1 27.18 24.73 -8.63
N GLN A 2 26.24 24.74 -9.57
CA GLN A 2 24.79 24.70 -9.33
C GLN A 2 24.20 23.73 -10.35
N LEU A 3 24.12 22.44 -9.99
CA LEU A 3 23.48 21.34 -10.72
C LEU A 3 23.61 20.10 -9.82
N SER A 4 22.96 20.11 -8.67
CA SER A 4 22.70 18.88 -7.92
C SER A 4 21.21 18.82 -7.60
N ASP A 5 20.62 17.69 -7.96
CA ASP A 5 19.23 17.29 -7.76
C ASP A 5 18.94 17.05 -6.26
N ASP A 6 19.30 18.02 -5.41
CA ASP A 6 19.44 17.88 -3.94
C ASP A 6 18.12 17.97 -3.17
N HIS A 7 16.97 17.92 -3.86
CA HIS A 7 15.66 18.20 -3.24
C HIS A 7 14.68 17.02 -3.23
N LEU A 8 14.98 15.93 -3.96
CA LEU A 8 14.27 14.67 -3.80
C LEU A 8 15.13 13.77 -2.91
N GLN A 9 14.88 13.81 -1.59
CA GLN A 9 15.37 12.76 -0.70
C GLN A 9 14.93 11.41 -1.30
N GLY A 10 15.87 10.48 -1.45
CA GLY A 10 15.66 9.22 -2.18
C GLY A 10 14.51 8.35 -1.65
N VAL A 11 14.39 7.15 -2.21
CA VAL A 11 13.28 6.24 -1.86
C VAL A 11 13.24 5.96 -0.36
N SER A 12 12.12 6.32 0.27
CA SER A 12 11.84 6.02 1.67
C SER A 12 10.98 4.75 1.78
N ASN A 13 11.18 3.98 2.85
CA ASN A 13 10.49 2.70 3.07
C ASN A 13 9.87 2.66 4.46
N GLY A 14 8.73 1.99 4.62
CA GLY A 14 8.08 1.90 5.91
C GLY A 14 6.84 1.04 5.93
N THR A 15 6.29 0.88 7.13
CA THR A 15 5.09 0.08 7.38
C THR A 15 3.92 1.00 7.69
N VAL A 16 2.79 0.74 7.03
CA VAL A 16 1.53 1.44 7.30
C VAL A 16 1.01 1.05 8.68
N ILE A 17 0.66 2.04 9.50
CA ILE A 17 0.18 1.82 10.88
C ILE A 17 -1.25 2.33 11.10
N SER A 18 -1.84 3.04 10.13
CA SER A 18 -3.23 3.49 10.20
C SER A 18 -3.99 3.13 8.92
N ARG A 19 -5.32 3.10 9.01
CA ARG A 19 -6.14 3.15 7.80
C ARG A 19 -6.04 4.55 7.16
N PRO A 20 -6.20 4.67 5.84
CA PRO A 20 -6.27 5.96 5.17
C PRO A 20 -7.48 6.78 5.64
N ASP A 21 -7.26 8.06 5.90
CA ASP A 21 -8.30 9.05 6.21
C ASP A 21 -8.47 10.00 5.02
N VAL A 22 -9.70 10.25 4.58
CA VAL A 22 -10.00 11.09 3.41
C VAL A 22 -10.61 12.41 3.88
N LYS A 23 -9.90 13.52 3.63
CA LYS A 23 -10.32 14.87 4.06
C LYS A 23 -11.25 15.54 3.03
N LYS A 24 -11.89 16.64 3.47
CA LYS A 24 -12.61 17.57 2.57
C LYS A 24 -11.62 18.06 1.50
N GLY A 25 -11.91 17.82 0.22
CA GLY A 25 -10.97 18.01 -0.90
C GLY A 25 -10.45 16.72 -1.55
N ALA A 26 -10.85 15.56 -1.03
CA ALA A 26 -10.47 14.23 -1.52
C ALA A 26 -8.97 13.91 -1.40
N HIS A 27 -8.24 14.65 -0.57
CA HIS A 27 -6.88 14.30 -0.15
C HIS A 27 -6.94 13.12 0.82
N ALA A 28 -5.98 12.21 0.69
CA ALA A 28 -5.91 11.01 1.51
C ALA A 28 -4.65 11.05 2.37
N ILE A 29 -4.78 10.66 3.63
CA ILE A 29 -3.73 10.74 4.64
C ILE A 29 -3.54 9.37 5.27
N VAL A 30 -2.30 8.93 5.45
CA VAL A 30 -1.99 7.70 6.18
C VAL A 30 -0.77 7.89 7.09
N LYS A 31 -0.74 7.20 8.22
CA LYS A 31 0.43 7.17 9.11
C LYS A 31 1.28 5.94 8.84
N VAL A 32 2.58 6.12 8.90
CA VAL A 32 3.58 5.06 8.72
C VAL A 32 4.62 5.09 9.83
N VAL A 33 5.32 3.98 10.00
CA VAL A 33 6.59 3.92 10.73
C VAL A 33 7.72 3.66 9.74
N CYS A 34 8.77 4.48 9.81
CA CYS A 34 10.00 4.34 9.02
C CYS A 34 11.20 4.55 9.94
N SER A 35 12.13 3.59 9.91
CA SER A 35 13.34 3.63 10.75
C SER A 35 13.04 3.91 12.24
N GLY A 36 11.97 3.30 12.77
CA GLY A 36 11.53 3.47 14.16
C GLY A 36 10.82 4.78 14.48
N ARG A 37 10.61 5.68 13.50
CA ARG A 37 9.92 6.97 13.67
C ARG A 37 8.59 7.00 12.93
N GLY A 38 7.60 7.66 13.52
CA GLY A 38 6.32 7.91 12.87
C GLY A 38 6.42 9.01 11.81
N ALA A 39 5.72 8.84 10.69
CA ALA A 39 5.55 9.88 9.68
C ALA A 39 4.10 9.91 9.16
N THR A 40 3.66 11.08 8.69
CA THR A 40 2.34 11.27 8.07
C THR A 40 2.52 11.48 6.58
N LEU A 41 1.94 10.60 5.77
CA LEU A 41 1.95 10.71 4.30
C LEU A 41 0.62 11.30 3.82
N VAL A 42 0.70 12.22 2.86
CA VAL A 42 -0.45 12.90 2.27
C VAL A 42 -0.40 12.75 0.76
N ALA A 43 -1.49 12.27 0.16
CA ALA A 43 -1.68 12.28 -1.28
C ALA A 43 -2.84 13.22 -1.65
N PHE A 44 -2.54 14.27 -2.41
CA PHE A 44 -3.53 15.20 -2.92
C PHE A 44 -4.43 14.54 -3.98
N SER A 45 -5.61 15.11 -4.24
CA SER A 45 -6.59 14.48 -5.14
C SER A 45 -6.10 14.50 -6.59
N GLU A 46 -5.35 15.54 -6.95
CA GLU A 46 -4.62 15.72 -8.20
C GLU A 46 -3.54 14.66 -8.42
N GLY A 47 -3.06 14.02 -7.35
CA GLY A 47 -2.06 12.95 -7.39
C GLY A 47 -2.55 11.65 -8.07
N GLY A 48 -3.83 11.57 -8.44
CA GLY A 48 -4.37 10.51 -9.32
C GLY A 48 -4.11 9.12 -8.76
N THR A 49 -3.30 8.33 -9.46
CA THR A 49 -2.95 6.95 -9.08
C THR A 49 -2.27 6.88 -7.70
N VAL A 50 -1.49 7.89 -7.30
CA VAL A 50 -0.87 7.93 -5.96
C VAL A 50 -1.94 8.01 -4.87
N ASN A 51 -2.93 8.88 -5.04
CA ASN A 51 -4.06 9.01 -4.11
C ASN A 51 -4.90 7.74 -4.09
N LYS A 52 -5.23 7.19 -5.26
CA LYS A 52 -5.99 5.94 -5.38
C LYS A 52 -5.27 4.79 -4.68
N LEU A 53 -3.95 4.64 -4.86
CA LEU A 53 -3.16 3.61 -4.20
C LEU A 53 -3.11 3.83 -2.69
N LEU A 54 -2.84 5.05 -2.23
CA LEU A 54 -2.79 5.37 -0.79
C LEU A 54 -4.11 5.01 -0.10
N ARG A 55 -5.25 5.25 -0.76
CA ARG A 55 -6.59 4.92 -0.23
C ARG A 55 -6.87 3.42 -0.13
N GLN A 56 -6.11 2.57 -0.83
CA GLN A 56 -6.24 1.10 -0.75
C GLN A 56 -5.32 0.47 0.31
N LEU A 57 -4.46 1.26 0.96
CA LEU A 57 -3.53 0.76 1.97
C LEU A 57 -4.26 0.33 3.25
N VAL A 58 -3.68 -0.64 3.94
CA VAL A 58 -4.14 -1.13 5.25
C VAL A 58 -2.96 -1.22 6.22
N PRO A 59 -3.21 -1.15 7.55
CA PRO A 59 -2.17 -1.40 8.53
C PRO A 59 -1.42 -2.71 8.29
N GLY A 60 -0.10 -2.66 8.38
CA GLY A 60 0.83 -3.76 8.10
C GLY A 60 1.35 -3.82 6.66
N ASP A 61 0.79 -3.04 5.71
CA ASP A 61 1.39 -2.94 4.37
C ASP A 61 2.81 -2.36 4.45
N ILE A 62 3.73 -2.95 3.68
CA ILE A 62 5.07 -2.42 3.47
C ILE A 62 5.06 -1.61 2.19
N ILE A 63 5.45 -0.34 2.29
CA ILE A 63 5.42 0.59 1.16
C ILE A 63 6.78 1.29 0.98
N SER A 64 7.01 1.73 -0.25
CA SER A 64 8.07 2.66 -0.61
C SER A 64 7.46 3.93 -1.19
N TRP A 65 8.04 5.08 -0.90
CA TRP A 65 7.52 6.36 -1.40
C TRP A 65 8.62 7.36 -1.71
N MET A 66 8.25 8.36 -2.51
CA MET A 66 8.99 9.60 -2.70
C MET A 66 8.03 10.76 -2.49
N GLY A 67 8.54 11.82 -1.86
CA GLY A 67 7.74 12.99 -1.56
C GLY A 67 8.55 14.08 -0.89
N LEU A 68 7.90 15.22 -0.68
CA LEU A 68 8.51 16.38 -0.06
C LEU A 68 7.94 16.60 1.34
N THR A 69 8.82 16.91 2.28
CA THR A 69 8.39 17.28 3.63
C THR A 69 7.82 18.70 3.59
N SER A 70 6.59 18.87 4.06
CA SER A 70 5.93 20.16 4.19
C SER A 70 6.30 20.85 5.51
N PRO A 71 6.04 22.17 5.65
CA PRO A 71 6.34 22.90 6.89
C PRO A 71 5.64 22.37 8.15
N ASP A 72 4.50 21.68 7.99
CA ASP A 72 3.78 21.02 9.08
C ASP A 72 4.34 19.64 9.46
N GLY A 73 5.42 19.21 8.81
CA GLY A 73 6.09 17.93 9.05
C GLY A 73 5.45 16.72 8.37
N SER A 74 4.38 16.89 7.61
CA SER A 74 3.84 15.83 6.76
C SER A 74 4.66 15.64 5.48
N ILE A 75 4.48 14.51 4.80
CA ILE A 75 5.17 14.20 3.54
C ILE A 75 4.14 14.16 2.42
N HIS A 76 4.27 15.09 1.49
CA HIS A 76 3.45 15.18 0.29
C HIS A 76 3.97 14.20 -0.77
N LEU A 77 3.16 13.19 -1.09
CA LEU A 77 3.58 12.10 -1.97
C LEU A 77 3.60 12.51 -3.44
N GLU A 78 4.72 12.20 -4.09
CA GLU A 78 4.87 12.26 -5.55
C GLU A 78 4.87 10.86 -6.18
N ARG A 79 5.38 9.86 -5.47
CA ARG A 79 5.34 8.45 -5.90
C ARG A 79 5.09 7.53 -4.72
N LEU A 80 4.38 6.43 -4.98
CA LEU A 80 4.05 5.42 -3.98
C LEU A 80 4.05 4.03 -4.60
N LYS A 81 4.63 3.06 -3.90
CA LYS A 81 4.66 1.65 -4.28
C LYS A 81 4.27 0.80 -3.08
N LEU A 82 3.37 -0.15 -3.31
CA LEU A 82 3.12 -1.23 -2.35
C LEU A 82 4.16 -2.33 -2.59
N VAL A 83 5.06 -2.52 -1.64
CA VAL A 83 6.14 -3.53 -1.70
C VAL A 83 5.63 -4.88 -1.24
N SER A 84 4.92 -4.92 -0.12
CA SER A 84 4.30 -6.13 0.40
C SER A 84 2.93 -5.81 0.98
N ALA A 85 1.93 -6.53 0.46
CA ALA A 85 0.57 -6.47 0.94
C ALA A 85 0.42 -7.23 2.27
N SER A 86 -0.27 -6.63 3.23
CA SER A 86 -0.78 -7.38 4.38
C SER A 86 -1.91 -8.34 3.96
N PRO A 87 -2.11 -9.46 4.68
CA PRO A 87 -3.22 -10.38 4.45
C PRO A 87 -4.58 -9.66 4.48
N ARG A 88 -5.38 -9.85 3.43
CA ARG A 88 -6.74 -9.32 3.30
C ARG A 88 -7.72 -10.45 2.98
N ASN A 89 -9.01 -10.22 3.24
CA ASN A 89 -10.10 -11.14 2.88
C ASN A 89 -9.84 -12.59 3.34
N LEU A 90 -9.56 -12.76 4.64
CA LEU A 90 -9.23 -14.08 5.19
C LEU A 90 -10.41 -15.04 5.08
N SER A 91 -10.16 -16.19 4.45
CA SER A 91 -11.11 -17.29 4.33
C SER A 91 -10.55 -18.57 4.94
N ARG A 92 -11.43 -19.54 5.24
CA ARG A 92 -10.95 -20.89 5.58
C ARG A 92 -10.54 -21.60 4.30
N PRO A 93 -9.54 -22.51 4.37
CA PRO A 93 -9.26 -23.45 3.31
C PRO A 93 -10.53 -24.11 2.79
N GLU A 94 -10.54 -24.37 1.49
CA GLU A 94 -11.65 -25.04 0.82
C GLU A 94 -11.35 -26.52 0.64
N CYS A 95 -12.39 -27.34 0.81
CA CYS A 95 -12.35 -28.78 0.56
C CYS A 95 -13.72 -29.19 0.01
N CYS A 96 -13.75 -30.00 -1.06
CA CYS A 96 -14.99 -30.38 -1.75
C CYS A 96 -15.86 -29.18 -2.18
N GLY A 97 -15.22 -28.08 -2.61
CA GLY A 97 -15.90 -26.86 -3.05
C GLY A 97 -16.57 -26.05 -1.92
N ASN A 98 -16.29 -26.40 -0.66
CA ASN A 98 -16.86 -25.74 0.51
C ASN A 98 -15.77 -25.30 1.50
N SER A 99 -16.04 -24.20 2.19
CA SER A 99 -15.17 -23.69 3.25
C SER A 99 -15.16 -24.64 4.46
N MET A 100 -13.97 -25.11 4.87
CA MET A 100 -13.84 -26.07 5.99
C MET A 100 -14.27 -25.45 7.34
N ARG A 101 -14.90 -26.25 8.21
CA ARG A 101 -15.45 -25.80 9.50
C ARG A 101 -14.49 -26.07 10.66
N SER A 102 -14.40 -25.13 11.59
CA SER A 102 -13.68 -25.34 12.86
C SER A 102 -14.48 -26.25 13.78
N LYS A 103 -13.83 -27.27 14.36
CA LYS A 103 -14.48 -28.17 15.34
C LYS A 103 -14.38 -27.70 16.81
N GLY A 104 -13.75 -26.58 17.08
CA GLY A 104 -13.70 -25.96 18.41
C GLY A 104 -12.28 -25.59 18.84
N ARG A 105 -12.13 -25.02 20.04
CA ARG A 105 -10.83 -24.59 20.58
C ARG A 105 -9.85 -25.76 20.64
N GLY A 106 -8.60 -25.57 20.20
CA GLY A 106 -7.57 -26.62 20.20
C GLY A 106 -7.72 -27.70 19.12
N GLN A 107 -8.80 -27.69 18.33
CA GLN A 107 -9.01 -28.62 17.23
C GLN A 107 -8.77 -27.95 15.87
N GLY A 108 -8.58 -28.78 14.84
CA GLY A 108 -8.37 -28.38 13.45
C GLY A 108 -9.66 -27.94 12.73
N LEU A 109 -9.55 -27.85 11.42
CA LEU A 109 -10.67 -27.70 10.50
C LEU A 109 -11.08 -29.07 9.95
N GLN A 110 -12.36 -29.24 9.62
CA GLN A 110 -12.90 -30.46 9.04
C GLN A 110 -13.83 -30.12 7.87
N CYS A 111 -13.76 -30.92 6.81
CA CYS A 111 -14.72 -30.87 5.71
C CYS A 111 -15.99 -31.63 6.12
N ASP A 112 -17.17 -31.03 5.95
CA ASP A 112 -18.43 -31.71 6.27
C ASP A 112 -18.87 -32.71 5.18
N SER A 113 -18.21 -32.71 4.00
CA SER A 113 -18.53 -33.62 2.89
C SER A 113 -17.70 -34.90 2.88
N CYS A 114 -16.42 -34.83 3.29
CA CYS A 114 -15.47 -35.96 3.22
C CYS A 114 -14.71 -36.22 4.52
N ASP A 115 -15.03 -35.51 5.60
CA ASP A 115 -14.40 -35.62 6.92
C ASP A 115 -12.88 -35.36 6.98
N ALA A 116 -12.26 -34.89 5.89
CA ALA A 116 -10.86 -34.50 5.85
C ALA A 116 -10.55 -33.44 6.91
N LYS A 117 -9.42 -33.61 7.61
CA LYS A 117 -8.99 -32.72 8.70
C LYS A 117 -7.69 -32.00 8.33
N THR A 118 -7.60 -30.74 8.70
CA THR A 118 -6.38 -29.94 8.55
C THR A 118 -6.16 -29.06 9.78
N GLU A 119 -4.96 -28.54 9.92
CA GLU A 119 -4.65 -27.56 10.97
C GLU A 119 -5.45 -26.26 10.77
N LYS A 120 -5.62 -25.50 11.84
CA LYS A 120 -6.29 -24.20 11.75
C LYS A 120 -5.43 -23.21 11.01
N SER A 121 -5.84 -22.89 9.80
CA SER A 121 -5.23 -21.86 8.98
C SER A 121 -6.29 -20.88 8.45
N TRP A 122 -5.77 -19.78 7.91
CA TRP A 122 -6.51 -18.81 7.12
C TRP A 122 -5.78 -18.65 5.80
N ILE A 123 -6.53 -18.61 4.72
CA ILE A 123 -6.03 -18.27 3.39
C ILE A 123 -6.37 -16.80 3.18
N SER A 124 -5.39 -16.00 2.77
CA SER A 124 -5.63 -14.62 2.34
C SER A 124 -5.65 -14.53 0.84
N GLU A 125 -6.49 -13.66 0.29
CA GLU A 125 -6.41 -13.33 -1.12
C GLU A 125 -5.12 -12.57 -1.42
N LYS A 126 -4.51 -12.87 -2.58
CA LYS A 126 -3.40 -12.07 -3.09
C LYS A 126 -3.94 -10.69 -3.44
N TRP A 127 -3.29 -9.64 -2.93
CA TRP A 127 -3.66 -8.28 -3.29
C TRP A 127 -3.36 -8.01 -4.76
N SER A 128 -4.28 -7.32 -5.42
CA SER A 128 -4.15 -6.86 -6.80
C SER A 128 -4.48 -5.36 -6.87
N PRO A 129 -3.70 -4.58 -7.66
CA PRO A 129 -3.92 -3.14 -7.86
C PRO A 129 -5.13 -2.88 -8.77
N ASN A 130 -6.34 -3.21 -8.31
CA ASN A 130 -7.56 -3.07 -9.10
C ASN A 130 -7.81 -1.59 -9.46
N GLY A 131 -7.89 -1.30 -10.76
CA GLY A 131 -8.16 0.05 -11.29
C GLY A 131 -6.98 1.03 -11.17
N LEU A 132 -5.75 0.53 -11.02
CA LEU A 132 -4.53 1.32 -10.91
C LEU A 132 -3.55 0.96 -12.04
N GLU A 133 -3.14 1.95 -12.82
CA GLU A 133 -2.02 1.82 -13.75
C GLU A 133 -0.71 2.11 -13.02
N LEU A 134 0.13 1.09 -12.84
CA LEU A 134 1.42 1.19 -12.15
C LEU A 134 2.55 0.92 -13.14
N ILE A 135 3.66 1.66 -13.01
CA ILE A 135 4.89 1.44 -13.78
C ILE A 135 5.90 0.78 -12.82
N ASP A 136 6.26 -0.48 -13.06
CA ASP A 136 7.12 -1.28 -12.17
C ASP A 136 6.68 -1.29 -10.69
N GLY A 137 5.36 -1.28 -10.48
CA GLY A 137 4.71 -1.23 -9.16
C GLY A 137 4.65 0.17 -8.54
N TRP A 138 5.22 1.19 -9.17
CA TRP A 138 5.14 2.58 -8.75
C TRP A 138 3.90 3.28 -9.33
N SER A 139 3.19 3.99 -8.47
CA SER A 139 2.20 4.99 -8.86
C SER A 139 2.87 6.34 -9.05
N GLN A 140 2.37 7.12 -10.00
CA GLN A 140 2.74 8.52 -10.22
C GLN A 140 1.50 9.32 -10.66
N PRO A 141 1.51 10.66 -10.51
CA PRO A 141 0.52 11.54 -11.11
C PRO A 141 0.50 11.41 -12.65
N SER A 142 -0.64 11.74 -13.26
CA SER A 142 -0.76 11.89 -14.71
C SER A 142 0.17 13.01 -15.22
N PRO A 143 0.63 12.97 -16.48
CA PRO A 143 1.55 13.98 -17.02
C PRO A 143 1.15 15.43 -16.74
N SER A 144 -0.15 15.76 -16.86
CA SER A 144 -0.69 17.11 -16.63
C SER A 144 -0.66 17.57 -15.17
N ASN A 145 -0.56 16.65 -14.21
CA ASN A 145 -0.52 16.94 -12.77
C ASN A 145 0.87 16.67 -12.17
N ARG A 146 1.86 16.27 -12.99
CA ARG A 146 3.25 16.24 -12.56
C ARG A 146 3.68 17.69 -12.31
N ARG A 147 4.38 17.94 -11.21
CA ARG A 147 5.01 19.24 -11.01
C ARG A 147 6.07 19.40 -12.09
N HIS A 148 6.28 20.63 -12.58
CA HIS A 148 7.27 20.94 -13.63
C HIS A 148 8.71 20.51 -13.29
N LEU A 149 9.01 20.12 -12.04
CA LEU A 149 10.31 19.66 -11.57
C LEU A 149 10.39 18.13 -11.34
N SER A 150 9.32 17.36 -11.55
CA SER A 150 9.32 15.91 -11.31
C SER A 150 9.71 15.17 -12.59
N MET A 151 10.85 14.47 -12.59
CA MET A 151 11.28 13.61 -13.70
C MET A 151 10.20 12.55 -14.04
N PRO A 152 9.82 12.35 -15.32
CA PRO A 152 8.91 11.27 -15.71
C PRO A 152 9.44 9.88 -15.33
N LEU A 153 8.60 8.96 -14.83
CA LEU A 153 9.00 7.54 -14.65
C LEU A 153 9.44 6.88 -15.97
N GLU A 154 9.03 7.43 -17.12
CA GLU A 154 9.44 7.01 -18.46
C GLU A 154 10.95 7.18 -18.72
N HIS A 155 11.66 7.98 -17.92
CA HIS A 155 13.08 8.30 -18.12
C HIS A 155 14.00 7.74 -17.03
N GLY A 156 13.46 7.01 -16.05
CA GLY A 156 14.25 6.36 -15.00
C GLY A 156 13.41 5.93 -13.80
N ILE A 157 13.55 4.67 -13.41
CA ILE A 157 12.96 4.13 -12.17
C ILE A 157 13.77 4.68 -10.99
N PRO A 158 13.13 5.18 -9.92
CA PRO A 158 13.87 5.54 -8.72
C PRO A 158 14.52 4.30 -8.12
N MET A 159 15.85 4.29 -8.07
CA MET A 159 16.69 3.26 -7.43
C MET A 159 16.81 3.53 -5.93
#